data_AF-A0A920R3R5-F1
#
_entry.id   AF-A0A920R3R5-F1
#
_cell.length_a   1.000
_cell.length_b   1.000
_cell.length_c   1.000
_cell.angle_alpha   90.00
_cell.angle_beta   90.00
_cell.angle_gamma   90.00
#
_symmetry.space_group_name_H-M   'P 1'
#
loop_
_entity.id
_entity.type
_entity.pdbx_description
1 polymer ?
#
loop_
_entity_poly.entity_id
_entity_poly.type
_entity_poly.pdbx_seq_one_letter_code
_entity_poly.pdbx_strand_id
1 'polypeptide(L)'
;MQIIKCLFTLSIVLLSSVSLGQNYQPPRTATGKPDLQGYWTNASITTMQRARDLTDIGLTIPDDQLQNLTVSNHQNVRQATDDDQVQGQLPDGSDLLRGRGYNAFWVDPGSQFGNVRGEYRSSWITFPENGRIPYSEEGNLLRRAARDQFSGYGGPEGAPLAERCLIGFGSTSGPPMNSVLYNNMYQIVQTDDYVMILIEMVHDARIIPINGEHRPQELEQWMGDSIGWWDGDTLVVETVNLHPQQKSRMMASLSDEGKIIERFTRYSDDQILYEFEVSDPVYYTESWGGEISFNATDTKLYEYACHEGNYGLSGILAGYRRQELDIVNSQN
;
A
#
# COMPACT_ATOMS: atom_id res chain seq x y z
N MET A 1 -10.34 8.06 -57.57
CA MET A 1 -10.94 8.78 -56.43
C MET A 1 -11.92 7.82 -55.75
N GLN A 2 -11.43 7.01 -54.81
CA GLN A 2 -12.23 6.03 -54.08
C GLN A 2 -11.62 5.94 -52.68
N ILE A 3 -12.35 6.50 -51.71
CA ILE A 3 -11.98 6.54 -50.30
C ILE A 3 -12.67 5.36 -49.63
N ILE A 4 -11.87 4.41 -49.15
CA ILE A 4 -12.30 3.26 -48.35
C ILE A 4 -12.45 3.75 -46.90
N LYS A 5 -13.66 3.75 -46.37
CA LYS A 5 -13.94 3.94 -44.93
C LYS A 5 -13.87 2.58 -44.25
N CYS A 6 -12.84 2.35 -43.44
CA CYS A 6 -12.81 1.25 -42.46
C CYS A 6 -13.59 1.69 -41.22
N LEU A 7 -14.68 1.01 -40.90
CA LEU A 7 -15.34 1.09 -39.60
C LEU A 7 -14.61 0.15 -38.63
N PHE A 8 -14.10 0.70 -37.53
CA PHE A 8 -13.66 -0.06 -36.37
C PHE A 8 -14.89 -0.40 -35.51
N THR A 9 -15.21 -1.69 -35.39
CA THR A 9 -16.19 -2.21 -34.44
C THR A 9 -15.52 -2.42 -33.08
N LEU A 10 -15.89 -1.60 -32.10
CA LEU A 10 -15.49 -1.74 -30.69
C LEU A 10 -16.29 -2.90 -30.08
N SER A 11 -15.62 -4.01 -29.75
CA SER A 11 -16.25 -5.15 -29.07
C SER A 11 -16.20 -4.93 -27.55
N ILE A 12 -17.36 -4.68 -26.95
CA ILE A 12 -17.54 -4.63 -25.49
C ILE A 12 -17.62 -6.08 -25.00
N VAL A 13 -16.60 -6.54 -24.27
CA VAL A 13 -16.64 -7.82 -23.55
C VAL A 13 -17.27 -7.57 -22.19
N LEU A 14 -18.55 -7.93 -22.05
CA LEU A 14 -19.24 -8.01 -20.76
C LEU A 14 -18.75 -9.25 -20.01
N LEU A 15 -17.78 -9.07 -19.10
CA LEU A 15 -17.47 -10.07 -18.09
C LEU A 15 -18.63 -10.16 -17.11
N SER A 16 -19.45 -11.20 -17.25
CA SER A 16 -20.48 -11.54 -16.27
C SER A 16 -19.81 -12.28 -15.12
N SER A 17 -19.63 -11.61 -13.99
CA SER A 17 -19.13 -12.20 -12.75
C SER A 17 -20.15 -13.22 -12.24
N VAL A 18 -19.86 -14.51 -12.38
CA VAL A 18 -20.62 -15.55 -11.68
C VAL A 18 -20.15 -15.54 -10.23
N SER A 19 -20.86 -14.79 -9.39
CA SER A 19 -20.70 -14.83 -7.94
C SER A 19 -21.09 -16.21 -7.42
N LEU A 20 -20.11 -17.06 -7.11
CA LEU A 20 -20.29 -18.15 -6.13
C LEU A 20 -20.41 -17.49 -4.74
N GLY A 21 -21.60 -16.95 -4.47
CA GLY A 21 -21.90 -16.29 -3.21
C GLY A 21 -21.96 -17.31 -2.08
N GLN A 22 -20.99 -17.25 -1.18
CA GLN A 22 -21.10 -17.83 0.14
C GLN A 22 -22.35 -17.24 0.82
N ASN A 23 -23.16 -18.07 1.49
CA ASN A 23 -24.38 -17.65 2.21
C ASN A 23 -24.07 -16.83 3.49
N TYR A 24 -22.98 -16.07 3.51
CA TYR A 24 -22.65 -15.21 4.62
C TYR A 24 -23.56 -13.97 4.58
N GLN A 25 -24.10 -13.60 5.74
CA GLN A 25 -24.90 -12.39 5.91
C GLN A 25 -24.13 -11.48 6.85
N PRO A 26 -23.53 -10.40 6.34
CA PRO A 26 -22.71 -9.53 7.20
C PRO A 26 -23.59 -8.85 8.26
N PRO A 27 -23.02 -8.56 9.44
CA PRO A 27 -23.66 -7.67 10.40
C PRO A 27 -24.03 -6.35 9.70
N ARG A 28 -25.14 -5.75 10.13
CA ARG A 28 -25.71 -4.57 9.47
C ARG A 28 -25.74 -3.38 10.42
N THR A 29 -25.47 -2.20 9.88
CA THR A 29 -25.75 -0.92 10.55
C THR A 29 -27.25 -0.76 10.77
N ALA A 30 -27.64 0.25 11.56
CA ALA A 30 -29.05 0.60 11.78
C ALA A 30 -29.82 0.92 10.48
N THR A 31 -29.12 1.34 9.43
CA THR A 31 -29.65 1.63 8.09
C THR A 31 -29.57 0.45 7.12
N GLY A 32 -29.14 -0.72 7.58
CA GLY A 32 -29.11 -1.95 6.80
C GLY A 32 -27.90 -2.10 5.88
N LYS A 33 -26.91 -1.22 5.95
CA LYS A 33 -25.64 -1.38 5.23
C LYS A 33 -24.75 -2.40 5.92
N PRO A 34 -23.90 -3.15 5.21
CA PRO A 34 -22.86 -3.97 5.85
C PRO A 34 -22.06 -3.14 6.85
N ASP A 35 -21.84 -3.70 8.03
CA ASP A 35 -21.04 -3.08 9.08
C ASP A 35 -19.57 -3.47 8.88
N LEU A 36 -18.76 -2.49 8.47
CA LEU A 36 -17.31 -2.62 8.31
C LEU A 36 -16.54 -2.11 9.54
N GLN A 37 -17.24 -1.60 10.56
CA GLN A 37 -16.59 -0.97 11.71
C GLN A 37 -15.73 -1.96 12.49
N GLY A 38 -14.69 -1.43 13.12
CA GLY A 38 -13.83 -2.21 14.01
C GLY A 38 -12.36 -1.97 13.75
N TYR A 39 -11.55 -2.87 14.30
CA TYR A 39 -10.11 -2.88 14.13
C TYR A 39 -9.71 -4.06 13.23
N TRP A 40 -8.86 -3.76 12.27
CA TRP A 40 -8.47 -4.67 11.21
C TRP A 40 -6.96 -4.68 11.04
N THR A 41 -6.40 -5.79 10.56
CA THR A 41 -4.99 -5.87 10.18
C THR A 41 -4.81 -6.59 8.85
N ASN A 42 -3.87 -6.10 8.04
CA ASN A 42 -3.41 -6.77 6.83
C ASN A 42 -2.00 -7.37 6.99
N ALA A 43 -1.51 -7.53 8.23
CA ALA A 43 -0.19 -8.09 8.52
C ALA A 43 -0.02 -9.45 7.83
N SER A 44 1.03 -9.55 7.02
CA SER A 44 1.37 -10.71 6.21
C SER A 44 2.77 -10.55 5.61
N ILE A 45 3.48 -11.67 5.42
CA ILE A 45 4.75 -11.71 4.68
C ILE A 45 4.56 -11.67 3.15
N THR A 46 3.31 -11.67 2.65
CA THR A 46 2.99 -11.50 1.23
C THR A 46 3.31 -10.07 0.79
N THR A 47 3.93 -9.95 -0.38
CA THR A 47 4.28 -8.66 -0.97
C THR A 47 3.33 -8.28 -2.10
N MET A 48 3.32 -6.99 -2.46
CA MET A 48 2.47 -6.48 -3.56
C MET A 48 2.70 -7.25 -4.87
N GLN A 49 3.96 -7.39 -5.29
CA GLN A 49 4.33 -8.07 -6.53
C GLN A 49 4.93 -9.45 -6.26
N ARG A 50 4.59 -10.45 -7.08
CA ARG A 50 5.09 -11.82 -6.94
C ARG A 50 6.60 -11.87 -6.93
N ALA A 51 7.19 -12.50 -5.93
CA ALA A 51 8.63 -12.67 -5.86
C ALA A 51 9.13 -13.56 -7.03
N ARG A 52 10.36 -13.34 -7.50
CA ARG A 52 10.87 -14.02 -8.72
C ARG A 52 10.94 -15.53 -8.55
N ASP A 53 11.30 -15.97 -7.35
CA ASP A 53 11.35 -17.35 -6.88
C ASP A 53 9.98 -18.00 -6.69
N LEU A 54 8.89 -17.23 -6.67
CA LEU A 54 7.52 -17.75 -6.58
C LEU A 54 6.80 -17.76 -7.94
N THR A 55 7.49 -17.41 -9.04
CA THR A 55 6.85 -17.30 -10.37
C THR A 55 6.19 -18.61 -10.80
N ASP A 56 6.85 -19.74 -10.57
CA ASP A 56 6.36 -21.07 -10.98
C ASP A 56 5.21 -21.59 -10.10
N ILE A 57 5.00 -21.00 -8.93
CA ILE A 57 3.89 -21.34 -8.02
C ILE A 57 2.59 -20.70 -8.51
N GLY A 58 2.65 -19.55 -9.17
CA GLY A 58 1.47 -18.76 -9.53
C GLY A 58 0.90 -17.99 -8.33
N LEU A 59 -0.37 -17.59 -8.41
CA LEU A 59 -1.01 -16.71 -7.41
C LEU A 59 -1.28 -17.41 -6.07
N THR A 60 -1.76 -18.65 -6.13
CA THR A 60 -2.16 -19.42 -4.95
C THR A 60 -1.07 -20.39 -4.58
N ILE A 61 -0.58 -20.30 -3.34
CA ILE A 61 0.41 -21.21 -2.79
C ILE A 61 -0.29 -22.54 -2.45
N PRO A 62 0.16 -23.68 -2.99
CA PRO A 62 -0.34 -24.99 -2.60
C PRO A 62 -0.07 -25.31 -1.13
N ASP A 63 -1.03 -25.97 -0.46
CA ASP A 63 -0.96 -26.31 0.97
C ASP A 63 0.30 -27.13 1.33
N ASP A 64 0.75 -28.01 0.44
CA ASP A 64 1.94 -28.85 0.64
C ASP A 64 3.26 -28.07 0.59
N GLN A 65 3.26 -26.87 -0.02
CA GLN A 65 4.42 -25.98 -0.11
C GLN A 65 4.38 -24.85 0.92
N LEU A 66 3.20 -24.48 1.40
CA LEU A 66 2.97 -23.32 2.26
C LEU A 66 3.91 -23.29 3.47
N GLN A 67 3.97 -24.39 4.23
CA GLN A 67 4.79 -24.42 5.44
C GLN A 67 6.27 -24.15 5.15
N ASN A 68 6.82 -24.78 4.11
CA ASN A 68 8.22 -24.63 3.75
C ASN A 68 8.53 -23.20 3.28
N LEU A 69 7.65 -22.61 2.47
CA LEU A 69 7.79 -21.23 1.99
C LEU A 69 7.67 -20.23 3.14
N THR A 70 6.75 -20.46 4.07
CA THR A 70 6.58 -19.60 5.25
C THR A 70 7.84 -19.61 6.12
N VAL A 71 8.36 -20.77 6.50
CA VAL A 71 9.54 -20.82 7.39
C VAL A 71 10.83 -20.34 6.73
N SER A 72 10.93 -20.49 5.40
CA SER A 72 12.10 -20.04 4.63
C SER A 72 12.01 -18.57 4.20
N ASN A 73 10.87 -17.91 4.40
CA ASN A 73 10.74 -16.48 4.12
C ASN A 73 11.76 -15.68 4.94
N HIS A 74 12.45 -14.74 4.29
CA HIS A 74 13.53 -13.96 4.89
C HIS A 74 13.13 -13.20 6.17
N GLN A 75 11.88 -12.76 6.30
CA GLN A 75 11.39 -12.11 7.53
C GLN A 75 11.28 -13.12 8.67
N ASN A 76 10.71 -14.29 8.43
CA ASN A 76 10.59 -15.35 9.43
C ASN A 76 11.95 -15.91 9.83
N VAL A 77 12.85 -16.12 8.87
CA VAL A 77 14.25 -16.51 9.15
C VAL A 77 14.94 -15.46 10.00
N ARG A 78 14.75 -14.17 9.68
CA ARG A 78 15.31 -13.08 10.49
C ARG A 78 14.74 -13.11 11.91
N GLN A 79 13.42 -13.17 12.08
CA GLN A 79 12.78 -13.25 13.40
C GLN A 79 13.33 -14.41 14.23
N ALA A 80 13.49 -15.60 13.64
CA ALA A 80 14.02 -16.77 14.32
C ALA A 80 15.53 -16.73 14.64
N THR A 81 16.30 -15.81 14.02
CA THR A 81 17.78 -15.79 14.12
C THR A 81 18.35 -14.50 14.69
N ASP A 82 17.57 -13.43 14.83
CA ASP A 82 18.05 -12.14 15.37
C ASP A 82 17.92 -12.06 16.91
N ASP A 83 17.36 -13.09 17.55
CA ASP A 83 17.39 -13.27 19.02
C ASP A 83 18.82 -13.51 19.55
N ASP A 84 19.79 -13.78 18.66
CA ASP A 84 21.21 -14.00 18.98
C ASP A 84 22.06 -12.71 19.08
N GLN A 85 21.45 -11.52 19.06
CA GLN A 85 22.19 -10.27 19.27
C GLN A 85 22.68 -10.16 20.73
N VAL A 86 23.99 -10.15 20.94
CA VAL A 86 24.60 -10.00 22.27
C VAL A 86 24.46 -8.56 22.75
N GLN A 87 23.62 -8.35 23.76
CA GLN A 87 23.42 -7.05 24.40
C GLN A 87 24.76 -6.44 24.85
N GLY A 88 25.06 -5.21 24.40
CA GLY A 88 26.25 -4.45 24.81
C GLY A 88 27.45 -4.53 23.86
N GLN A 89 27.37 -5.29 22.76
CA GLN A 89 28.29 -5.13 21.63
C GLN A 89 27.69 -4.14 20.62
N LEU A 90 28.41 -3.06 20.32
CA LEU A 90 27.99 -2.13 19.28
C LEU A 90 28.17 -2.81 17.91
N PRO A 91 27.14 -2.82 17.05
CA PRO A 91 27.29 -3.27 15.68
C PRO A 91 28.37 -2.44 14.98
N ASP A 92 29.21 -3.09 14.17
CA ASP A 92 30.27 -2.43 13.39
C ASP A 92 29.76 -1.81 12.08
N GLY A 93 28.43 -1.85 11.86
CA GLY A 93 27.75 -1.33 10.68
C GLY A 93 27.75 -2.27 9.47
N SER A 94 28.41 -3.43 9.55
CA SER A 94 28.41 -4.44 8.46
C SER A 94 27.05 -5.14 8.28
N ASP A 95 26.20 -5.06 9.30
CA ASP A 95 24.85 -5.59 9.42
C ASP A 95 23.78 -4.65 8.84
N LEU A 96 24.03 -3.34 8.78
CA LEU A 96 23.15 -2.33 8.18
C LEU A 96 22.83 -2.66 6.71
N LEU A 97 23.85 -3.08 5.95
CA LEU A 97 23.71 -3.51 4.55
C LEU A 97 22.87 -4.78 4.37
N ARG A 98 22.63 -5.53 5.45
CA ARG A 98 21.80 -6.75 5.47
C ARG A 98 20.37 -6.48 5.96
N GLY A 99 19.98 -5.21 6.11
CA GLY A 99 18.65 -4.83 6.60
C GLY A 99 18.48 -5.07 8.11
N ARG A 100 19.57 -5.16 8.87
CA ARG A 100 19.56 -5.38 10.34
C ARG A 100 19.75 -4.09 11.15
N GLY A 101 19.47 -2.92 10.55
CA GLY A 101 19.52 -1.64 11.27
C GLY A 101 18.47 -1.46 12.37
N TYR A 102 17.56 -2.43 12.52
CA TYR A 102 16.61 -2.56 13.63
C TYR A 102 16.68 -3.99 14.16
N ASN A 103 16.51 -4.19 15.47
CA ASN A 103 16.35 -5.53 16.05
C ASN A 103 15.05 -6.15 15.51
N ALA A 104 15.06 -7.44 15.15
CA ALA A 104 13.86 -8.13 14.65
C ALA A 104 12.66 -8.02 15.60
N PHE A 105 12.89 -7.96 16.92
CA PHE A 105 11.86 -7.74 17.93
C PHE A 105 10.94 -6.52 17.65
N TRP A 106 11.46 -5.45 17.01
CA TRP A 106 10.68 -4.25 16.70
C TRP A 106 9.98 -4.31 15.33
N VAL A 107 10.08 -5.42 14.62
CA VAL A 107 9.57 -5.61 13.27
C VAL A 107 8.48 -6.66 13.30
N ASP A 108 7.29 -6.32 12.84
CA ASP A 108 6.12 -7.20 12.79
C ASP A 108 5.36 -7.07 11.45
N PRO A 109 5.90 -7.65 10.36
CA PRO A 109 5.20 -7.71 9.10
C PRO A 109 4.07 -8.74 9.12
N GLY A 110 3.87 -9.49 10.20
CA GLY A 110 3.16 -10.77 10.21
C GLY A 110 4.10 -11.96 9.95
N SER A 111 3.61 -13.17 10.20
CA SER A 111 4.42 -14.41 10.13
C SER A 111 3.92 -15.44 9.11
N GLN A 112 2.81 -15.16 8.44
CA GLN A 112 2.17 -16.04 7.46
C GLN A 112 1.96 -15.31 6.14
N PHE A 113 1.93 -16.07 5.04
CA PHE A 113 1.38 -15.55 3.79
C PHE A 113 -0.09 -15.16 4.00
N GLY A 114 -0.55 -14.19 3.23
CA GLY A 114 -1.90 -13.66 3.30
C GLY A 114 -2.91 -14.72 2.90
N ASN A 115 -3.79 -15.08 3.82
CA ASN A 115 -4.95 -15.91 3.53
C ASN A 115 -6.08 -15.02 3.01
N VAL A 116 -6.48 -15.20 1.75
CA VAL A 116 -7.61 -14.53 1.14
C VAL A 116 -8.64 -15.57 0.74
N ARG A 117 -9.79 -15.56 1.42
CA ARG A 117 -10.90 -16.51 1.17
C ARG A 117 -10.47 -17.97 1.27
N GLY A 118 -9.59 -18.29 2.22
CA GLY A 118 -9.07 -19.64 2.44
C GLY A 118 -7.85 -20.00 1.60
N GLU A 119 -7.43 -19.16 0.65
CA GLU A 119 -6.27 -19.40 -0.22
C GLU A 119 -5.09 -18.52 0.18
N TYR A 120 -3.89 -19.09 0.25
CA TYR A 120 -2.68 -18.33 0.57
C TYR A 120 -2.08 -17.69 -0.67
N ARG A 121 -1.86 -16.37 -0.63
CA ARG A 121 -1.40 -15.57 -1.78
C ARG A 121 0.11 -15.43 -1.83
N SER A 122 0.71 -15.76 -2.98
CA SER A 122 2.13 -15.48 -3.28
C SER A 122 2.42 -13.99 -3.48
N SER A 123 1.38 -13.22 -3.80
CA SER A 123 1.40 -11.78 -4.11
C SER A 123 0.01 -11.20 -3.95
N TRP A 124 -0.09 -9.90 -3.68
CA TRP A 124 -1.39 -9.21 -3.68
C TRP A 124 -1.94 -8.99 -5.09
N ILE A 125 -1.08 -8.74 -6.08
CA ILE A 125 -1.53 -8.59 -7.48
C ILE A 125 -2.07 -9.92 -8.01
N THR A 126 -3.32 -9.87 -8.47
CA THR A 126 -4.04 -10.98 -9.11
C THR A 126 -4.10 -10.81 -10.62
N PHE A 127 -4.10 -9.58 -11.13
CA PHE A 127 -3.97 -9.27 -12.54
C PHE A 127 -3.03 -8.08 -12.77
N PRO A 128 -2.12 -8.14 -13.77
CA PRO A 128 -1.90 -9.24 -14.71
C PRO A 128 -1.44 -10.54 -14.04
N GLU A 129 -1.69 -11.68 -14.70
CA GLU A 129 -1.46 -13.03 -14.13
C GLU A 129 -0.02 -13.25 -13.64
N ASN A 130 0.95 -12.54 -14.23
CA ASN A 130 2.35 -12.58 -13.83
C ASN A 130 2.63 -11.95 -12.44
N GLY A 131 1.64 -11.33 -11.81
CA GLY A 131 1.75 -10.74 -10.47
C GLY A 131 2.69 -9.53 -10.42
N ARG A 132 2.86 -8.83 -11.56
CA ARG A 132 3.74 -7.66 -11.71
C ARG A 132 2.93 -6.45 -12.13
N ILE A 133 3.40 -5.28 -11.70
CA ILE A 133 2.82 -4.01 -12.13
C ILE A 133 3.26 -3.76 -13.60
N PRO A 134 2.31 -3.57 -14.54
CA PRO A 134 2.60 -3.45 -15.97
C PRO A 134 3.00 -2.00 -16.33
N TYR A 135 4.13 -1.52 -15.80
CA TYR A 135 4.61 -0.16 -16.09
C TYR A 135 4.90 0.05 -17.58
N SER A 136 4.40 1.16 -18.14
CA SER A 136 4.77 1.62 -19.48
C SER A 136 6.23 2.11 -19.51
N GLU A 137 6.77 2.33 -20.71
CA GLU A 137 8.11 2.92 -20.85
C GLU A 137 8.17 4.34 -20.26
N GLU A 138 7.15 5.15 -20.55
CA GLU A 138 6.98 6.51 -20.02
C GLU A 138 6.81 6.50 -18.49
N GLY A 139 5.94 5.65 -17.95
CA GLY A 139 5.75 5.49 -16.51
C GLY A 139 7.04 5.11 -15.79
N ASN A 140 7.84 4.25 -16.39
CA ASN A 140 9.18 3.91 -15.88
C ASN A 140 10.15 5.10 -15.90
N LEU A 141 10.11 5.94 -16.93
CA LEU A 141 10.92 7.17 -17.00
C LEU A 141 10.50 8.16 -15.91
N LEU A 142 9.20 8.40 -15.74
CA LEU A 142 8.65 9.29 -14.71
C LEU A 142 9.03 8.83 -13.30
N ARG A 143 8.91 7.52 -13.02
CA ARG A 143 9.32 6.94 -11.74
C ARG A 143 10.81 7.09 -11.47
N ARG A 144 11.67 6.89 -12.48
CA ARG A 144 13.11 7.10 -12.34
C ARG A 144 13.43 8.57 -12.06
N ALA A 145 12.84 9.50 -12.82
CA ALA A 145 13.03 10.93 -12.61
C ALA A 145 12.56 11.37 -11.21
N ALA A 146 11.41 10.87 -10.74
CA ALA A 146 10.93 11.13 -9.39
C ALA A 146 11.88 10.57 -8.32
N ARG A 147 12.40 9.35 -8.52
CA ARG A 147 13.42 8.80 -7.62
C ARG A 147 14.65 9.69 -7.60
N ASP A 148 15.17 10.13 -8.74
CA ASP A 148 16.38 10.96 -8.79
C ASP A 148 16.17 12.35 -8.14
N GLN A 149 14.99 12.94 -8.30
CA GLN A 149 14.64 14.21 -7.68
C GLN A 149 14.49 14.10 -6.15
N PHE A 150 14.03 12.94 -5.68
CA PHE A 150 13.54 12.78 -4.31
C PHE A 150 14.25 11.68 -3.52
N SER A 151 15.41 11.22 -4.00
CA SER A 151 16.29 10.31 -3.28
C SER A 151 17.65 10.99 -3.09
N GLY A 152 18.19 10.88 -1.87
CA GLY A 152 19.51 11.45 -1.56
C GLY A 152 19.54 12.47 -0.42
N TYR A 153 18.43 12.72 0.27
CA TYR A 153 18.37 13.59 1.46
C TYR A 153 18.87 15.03 1.23
N GLY A 154 18.96 15.44 -0.04
CA GLY A 154 19.33 16.80 -0.44
C GLY A 154 18.22 17.78 -0.14
N GLY A 155 18.48 18.74 0.76
CA GLY A 155 17.50 19.73 1.18
C GLY A 155 16.30 19.12 1.94
N PRO A 156 15.33 19.95 2.34
CA PRO A 156 14.20 19.50 3.15
C PRO A 156 13.23 18.56 2.41
N GLU A 157 13.14 18.63 1.07
CA GLU A 157 12.22 17.81 0.26
C GLU A 157 12.84 16.53 -0.30
N GLY A 158 14.16 16.37 -0.20
CA GLY A 158 14.88 15.18 -0.65
C GLY A 158 14.74 13.96 0.28
N ALA A 159 14.22 14.16 1.50
CA ALA A 159 13.83 13.07 2.39
C ALA A 159 12.49 12.45 1.94
N PRO A 160 12.30 11.12 2.10
CA PRO A 160 11.03 10.47 1.81
C PRO A 160 9.87 11.08 2.60
N LEU A 161 8.66 11.08 2.02
CA LEU A 161 7.47 11.68 2.63
C LEU A 161 7.15 11.11 4.02
N ALA A 162 7.35 9.81 4.19
CA ALA A 162 7.08 9.13 5.44
C ALA A 162 8.09 9.49 6.55
N GLU A 163 9.35 9.73 6.21
CA GLU A 163 10.36 10.21 7.16
C GLU A 163 10.13 11.67 7.58
N ARG A 164 9.45 12.43 6.73
CA ARG A 164 8.93 13.77 7.02
C ARG A 164 7.59 13.72 7.75
N CYS A 165 7.10 12.53 8.11
CA CYS A 165 5.83 12.33 8.81
C CYS A 165 4.63 12.94 8.08
N LEU A 166 4.63 12.92 6.74
CA LEU A 166 3.53 13.47 5.94
C LEU A 166 2.46 12.42 5.60
N ILE A 167 2.89 11.18 5.36
CA ILE A 167 2.04 10.01 5.06
C ILE A 167 2.70 8.74 5.58
N GLY A 168 1.92 7.66 5.72
CA GLY A 168 2.38 6.33 6.07
C GLY A 168 3.43 5.75 5.12
N PHE A 169 4.25 4.84 5.64
CA PHE A 169 5.34 4.21 4.90
C PHE A 169 4.79 3.16 3.94
N GLY A 170 5.45 2.94 2.79
CA GLY A 170 5.17 1.80 1.91
C GLY A 170 3.73 1.66 1.42
N SER A 171 2.97 2.78 1.35
CA SER A 171 1.57 2.82 0.94
C SER A 171 0.61 2.14 1.94
N THR A 172 0.90 2.18 3.25
CA THR A 172 -0.04 1.70 4.29
C THR A 172 -1.36 2.46 4.25
N SER A 173 -1.33 3.77 4.06
CA SER A 173 -2.54 4.57 3.88
C SER A 173 -3.17 4.46 2.50
N GLY A 174 -2.40 4.02 1.50
CA GLY A 174 -2.93 3.77 0.16
C GLY A 174 -3.52 5.00 -0.54
N PRO A 175 -4.29 4.78 -1.61
CA PRO A 175 -4.61 3.47 -2.21
C PRO A 175 -3.55 2.98 -3.24
N PRO A 176 -3.26 1.67 -3.38
CA PRO A 176 -3.77 0.58 -2.58
C PRO A 176 -3.12 0.53 -1.20
N MET A 177 -3.89 0.08 -0.21
CA MET A 177 -3.46 -0.09 1.18
C MET A 177 -2.65 -1.36 1.34
N ASN A 178 -1.34 -1.22 1.52
CA ASN A 178 -0.39 -2.32 1.50
C ASN A 178 0.11 -2.65 2.92
N SER A 179 0.56 -3.89 3.14
CA SER A 179 1.27 -4.28 4.36
C SER A 179 2.78 -3.95 4.24
N VAL A 180 3.38 -3.56 5.36
CA VAL A 180 4.79 -3.17 5.50
C VAL A 180 5.42 -3.89 6.70
N LEU A 181 6.57 -3.41 7.18
CA LEU A 181 7.36 -4.06 8.22
C LEU A 181 6.72 -4.11 9.61
N TYR A 182 5.74 -3.25 9.90
CA TYR A 182 5.05 -3.16 11.20
C TYR A 182 3.90 -2.14 11.09
N ASN A 183 3.10 -2.02 12.15
CA ASN A 183 1.94 -1.11 12.24
C ASN A 183 0.93 -1.27 11.09
N ASN A 184 0.62 -2.53 10.79
CA ASN A 184 -0.26 -2.97 9.70
C ASN A 184 -1.73 -3.00 10.15
N MET A 185 -2.18 -1.99 10.88
CA MET A 185 -3.54 -1.93 11.45
C MET A 185 -4.36 -0.75 10.92
N TYR A 186 -5.68 -0.98 10.91
CA TYR A 186 -6.69 -0.02 10.50
C TYR A 186 -7.83 0.05 11.52
N GLN A 187 -8.39 1.25 11.73
CA GLN A 187 -9.71 1.44 12.31
C GLN A 187 -10.65 1.79 11.18
N ILE A 188 -11.81 1.16 11.15
CA ILE A 188 -12.89 1.65 10.31
C ILE A 188 -13.97 2.21 11.23
N VAL A 189 -14.35 3.46 10.97
CA VAL A 189 -15.52 4.11 11.55
C VAL A 189 -16.46 4.47 10.42
N GLN A 190 -17.72 4.07 10.53
CA GLN A 190 -18.69 4.16 9.46
C GLN A 190 -19.93 4.89 9.95
N THR A 191 -20.39 5.85 9.17
CA THR A 191 -21.71 6.47 9.27
C THR A 191 -22.47 6.23 7.97
N ASP A 192 -23.69 6.74 7.87
CA ASP A 192 -24.45 6.67 6.61
C ASP A 192 -23.83 7.54 5.50
N ASP A 193 -23.14 8.60 5.90
CA ASP A 193 -22.60 9.63 5.00
C ASP A 193 -21.10 9.52 4.77
N TYR A 194 -20.37 8.82 5.65
CA TYR A 194 -18.90 8.73 5.58
C TYR A 194 -18.39 7.36 6.03
N VAL A 195 -17.27 6.95 5.44
CA VAL A 195 -16.40 5.91 5.97
C VAL A 195 -15.03 6.54 6.24
N MET A 196 -14.55 6.40 7.47
CA MET A 196 -13.23 6.83 7.89
C MET A 196 -12.36 5.61 8.13
N ILE A 197 -11.20 5.55 7.47
CA ILE A 197 -10.17 4.54 7.69
C ILE A 197 -8.98 5.23 8.36
N LEU A 198 -8.77 4.95 9.64
CA LEU A 198 -7.60 5.42 10.40
C LEU A 198 -6.50 4.37 10.26
N ILE A 199 -5.32 4.80 9.85
CA ILE A 199 -4.16 3.93 9.68
C ILE A 199 -3.25 4.13 10.89
N GLU A 200 -2.74 3.03 11.45
CA GLU A 200 -1.87 3.09 12.64
C GLU A 200 -0.61 3.92 12.42
N MET A 201 0.01 3.72 11.26
CA MET A 201 1.28 4.32 10.93
C MET A 201 1.12 5.81 10.61
N VAL A 202 1.89 6.64 11.30
CA VAL A 202 1.91 8.11 11.19
C VAL A 202 0.66 8.75 11.80
N HIS A 203 -0.24 9.35 11.01
CA HIS A 203 -1.47 10.01 11.50
C HIS A 203 -2.57 9.99 10.43
N ASP A 204 -2.46 9.06 9.49
CA ASP A 204 -3.24 9.08 8.27
C ASP A 204 -4.69 8.67 8.54
N ALA A 205 -5.62 9.54 8.16
CA ALA A 205 -7.05 9.28 8.21
C ALA A 205 -7.67 9.52 6.84
N ARG A 206 -8.17 8.46 6.20
CA ARG A 206 -8.91 8.55 4.94
C ARG A 206 -10.38 8.77 5.23
N ILE A 207 -10.89 9.96 4.91
CA ILE A 207 -12.30 10.31 5.08
C ILE A 207 -12.98 10.22 3.71
N ILE A 208 -13.84 9.22 3.55
CA ILE A 208 -14.48 8.86 2.29
C ILE A 208 -15.97 9.24 2.39
N PRO A 209 -16.42 10.31 1.71
CA PRO A 209 -17.83 10.66 1.63
C PRO A 209 -18.60 9.62 0.80
N ILE A 210 -19.76 9.19 1.29
CA ILE A 210 -20.65 8.25 0.59
C ILE A 210 -21.63 9.04 -0.29
N ASN A 211 -21.69 8.68 -1.57
CA ASN A 211 -22.45 9.38 -2.62
C ASN A 211 -22.12 10.88 -2.71
N GLY A 212 -20.87 11.24 -2.39
CA GLY A 212 -20.36 12.61 -2.54
C GLY A 212 -19.91 12.92 -3.96
N GLU A 213 -19.45 14.14 -4.15
CA GLU A 213 -18.78 14.58 -5.38
C GLU A 213 -17.30 14.77 -5.13
N HIS A 214 -16.50 14.53 -6.17
CA HIS A 214 -15.08 14.84 -6.15
C HIS A 214 -14.85 16.34 -5.93
N ARG A 215 -13.80 16.63 -5.16
CA ARG A 215 -13.32 17.98 -4.89
C ARG A 215 -12.74 18.60 -6.17
N PRO A 216 -12.68 19.94 -6.26
CA PRO A 216 -11.93 20.60 -7.34
C PRO A 216 -10.49 20.09 -7.40
N GLN A 217 -9.95 19.97 -8.61
CA GLN A 217 -8.62 19.38 -8.85
C GLN A 217 -7.50 20.17 -8.15
N GLU A 218 -7.72 21.47 -7.91
CA GLU A 218 -6.78 22.35 -7.19
C GLU A 218 -6.63 21.97 -5.71
N LEU A 219 -7.54 21.15 -5.15
CA LEU A 219 -7.42 20.60 -3.81
C LEU A 219 -6.60 19.30 -3.84
N GLU A 220 -5.29 19.46 -3.79
CA GLU A 220 -4.31 18.38 -3.80
C GLU A 220 -4.23 17.69 -2.43
N GLN A 221 -5.08 16.68 -2.20
CA GLN A 221 -5.08 15.91 -0.95
C GLN A 221 -3.99 14.84 -0.93
N TRP A 222 -3.32 14.66 0.21
CA TRP A 222 -2.58 13.42 0.48
C TRP A 222 -3.57 12.24 0.50
N MET A 223 -3.13 11.08 0.00
CA MET A 223 -3.98 9.89 -0.23
C MET A 223 -5.10 10.10 -1.28
N GLY A 224 -5.13 11.27 -1.93
CA GLY A 224 -6.04 11.57 -3.03
C GLY A 224 -7.44 11.97 -2.56
N ASP A 225 -8.28 12.23 -3.55
CA ASP A 225 -9.68 12.58 -3.35
C ASP A 225 -10.55 11.33 -3.55
N SER A 226 -11.00 10.75 -2.43
CA SER A 226 -11.85 9.55 -2.43
C SER A 226 -13.33 9.90 -2.31
N ILE A 227 -14.18 9.23 -3.09
CA ILE A 227 -15.64 9.13 -2.89
C ILE A 227 -16.05 7.66 -2.86
N GLY A 228 -17.11 7.34 -2.12
CA GLY A 228 -17.61 5.96 -2.00
C GLY A 228 -19.09 5.81 -2.35
N TRP A 229 -19.50 4.61 -2.70
CA TRP A 229 -20.91 4.23 -2.85
C TRP A 229 -21.09 2.74 -2.55
N TRP A 230 -22.33 2.34 -2.27
CA TRP A 230 -22.65 0.93 -2.02
C TRP A 230 -23.14 0.27 -3.31
N ASP A 231 -22.48 -0.81 -3.71
CA ASP A 231 -22.95 -1.75 -4.73
C ASP A 231 -23.34 -3.06 -4.03
N GLY A 232 -24.64 -3.22 -3.76
CA GLY A 232 -25.14 -4.28 -2.88
C GLY A 232 -24.49 -4.22 -1.48
N ASP A 233 -23.73 -5.27 -1.15
CA ASP A 233 -23.03 -5.42 0.14
C ASP A 233 -21.55 -5.02 0.09
N THR A 234 -21.13 -4.37 -0.99
CA THR A 234 -19.76 -3.93 -1.19
C THR A 234 -19.69 -2.41 -1.17
N LEU A 235 -18.81 -1.86 -0.33
CA LEU A 235 -18.43 -0.46 -0.43
C LEU A 235 -17.41 -0.32 -1.55
N VAL A 236 -17.76 0.41 -2.60
CA VAL A 236 -16.86 0.76 -3.69
C VAL A 236 -16.34 2.18 -3.45
N VAL A 237 -15.04 2.40 -3.62
CA VAL A 237 -14.39 3.69 -3.42
C VAL A 237 -13.59 4.04 -4.67
N GLU A 238 -13.86 5.19 -5.28
CA GLU A 238 -13.04 5.76 -6.35
C GLU A 238 -12.13 6.83 -5.76
N THR A 239 -10.83 6.76 -6.07
CA THR A 239 -9.84 7.75 -5.66
C THR A 239 -9.11 8.31 -6.89
N VAL A 240 -9.04 9.64 -6.94
CA VAL A 240 -8.34 10.41 -7.98
C VAL A 240 -7.45 11.49 -7.34
N ASN A 241 -6.75 12.28 -8.16
CA ASN A 241 -6.09 13.53 -7.74
C ASN A 241 -5.17 13.41 -6.52
N LEU A 242 -4.24 12.44 -6.56
CA LEU A 242 -3.21 12.29 -5.52
C LEU A 242 -2.29 13.50 -5.48
N HIS A 243 -1.92 13.94 -4.27
CA HIS A 243 -0.99 15.05 -4.08
C HIS A 243 0.28 14.89 -4.95
N PRO A 244 0.75 15.94 -5.65
CA PRO A 244 1.83 15.83 -6.64
C PRO A 244 3.14 15.24 -6.11
N GLN A 245 3.44 15.44 -4.83
CA GLN A 245 4.65 14.87 -4.22
C GLN A 245 4.50 13.36 -3.92
N GLN A 246 3.27 12.84 -3.81
CA GLN A 246 2.97 11.43 -3.56
C GLN A 246 2.83 10.63 -4.85
N LYS A 247 2.24 11.24 -5.89
CA LYS A 247 1.73 10.53 -7.07
C LYS A 247 2.78 9.68 -7.82
N SER A 248 4.07 9.98 -7.68
CA SER A 248 5.18 9.22 -8.26
C SER A 248 5.98 8.37 -7.25
N ARG A 249 5.67 8.46 -5.95
CA ARG A 249 6.44 7.86 -4.84
C ARG A 249 5.72 6.73 -4.11
N MET A 250 4.43 6.51 -4.38
CA MET A 250 3.63 5.45 -3.78
C MET A 250 3.68 4.14 -4.59
N MET A 251 3.06 3.09 -4.04
CA MET A 251 3.02 1.77 -4.67
C MET A 251 2.37 1.81 -6.06
N ALA A 252 1.22 2.48 -6.15
CA ALA A 252 0.50 2.74 -7.40
C ALA A 252 0.69 4.19 -7.82
N SER A 253 1.69 4.45 -8.67
CA SER A 253 1.85 5.78 -9.25
C SER A 253 0.63 6.18 -10.07
N LEU A 254 0.24 7.45 -10.00
CA LEU A 254 -0.94 7.99 -10.67
C LEU A 254 -0.60 9.33 -11.31
N SER A 255 -1.07 9.52 -12.53
CA SER A 255 -1.14 10.79 -13.24
C SER A 255 -2.48 11.45 -12.96
N ASP A 256 -2.71 12.62 -13.55
CA ASP A 256 -3.97 13.35 -13.38
C ASP A 256 -5.11 12.69 -14.18
N GLU A 257 -4.79 11.73 -15.07
CA GLU A 257 -5.74 10.91 -15.83
C GLU A 257 -6.05 9.57 -15.17
N GLY A 258 -5.30 9.24 -14.11
CA GLY A 258 -5.42 7.95 -13.44
C GLY A 258 -6.49 7.94 -12.36
N LYS A 259 -6.96 6.73 -12.05
CA LYS A 259 -7.83 6.48 -10.91
C LYS A 259 -7.60 5.11 -10.29
N ILE A 260 -8.01 4.99 -9.04
CA ILE A 260 -7.94 3.74 -8.29
C ILE A 260 -9.34 3.42 -7.77
N ILE A 261 -9.83 2.21 -8.06
CA ILE A 261 -11.11 1.73 -7.53
C ILE A 261 -10.82 0.65 -6.49
N GLU A 262 -11.28 0.88 -5.26
CA GLU A 262 -11.20 -0.06 -4.16
C GLU A 262 -12.58 -0.67 -3.87
N ARG A 263 -12.61 -1.90 -3.37
CA ARG A 263 -13.83 -2.58 -2.92
C ARG A 263 -13.60 -3.19 -1.55
N PHE A 264 -14.53 -2.94 -0.65
CA PHE A 264 -14.55 -3.51 0.69
C PHE A 264 -15.80 -4.35 0.83
N THR A 265 -15.61 -5.66 0.91
CA THR A 265 -16.71 -6.62 1.08
C THR A 265 -16.52 -7.36 2.38
N ARG A 266 -17.50 -7.30 3.28
CA ARG A 266 -17.48 -8.06 4.52
C ARG A 266 -17.66 -9.56 4.20
N TYR A 267 -16.55 -10.30 4.15
CA TYR A 267 -16.51 -11.66 3.63
C TYR A 267 -16.89 -12.73 4.66
N SER A 268 -16.49 -12.52 5.91
CA SER A 268 -16.84 -13.37 7.06
C SER A 268 -16.97 -12.51 8.31
N ASP A 269 -17.10 -13.09 9.51
CA ASP A 269 -16.98 -12.35 10.78
C ASP A 269 -15.53 -11.94 11.07
N ASP A 270 -14.56 -12.57 10.42
CA ASP A 270 -13.13 -12.34 10.71
C ASP A 270 -12.40 -11.63 9.57
N GLN A 271 -13.04 -11.44 8.40
CA GLN A 271 -12.39 -10.84 7.24
C GLN A 271 -13.25 -9.80 6.53
N ILE A 272 -12.62 -8.68 6.16
CA ILE A 272 -13.03 -7.83 5.05
C ILE A 272 -12.12 -8.18 3.87
N LEU A 273 -12.74 -8.53 2.74
CA LEU A 273 -12.05 -8.63 1.47
C LEU A 273 -11.85 -7.23 0.91
N TYR A 274 -10.58 -6.83 0.79
CA TYR A 274 -10.16 -5.60 0.14
C TYR A 274 -9.64 -5.91 -1.25
N GLU A 275 -10.27 -5.36 -2.28
CA GLU A 275 -9.83 -5.47 -3.67
C GLU A 275 -9.49 -4.07 -4.18
N PHE A 276 -8.54 -3.99 -5.10
CA PHE A 276 -8.18 -2.73 -5.75
C PHE A 276 -7.89 -2.94 -7.23
N GLU A 277 -8.22 -1.93 -8.03
CA GLU A 277 -7.87 -1.82 -9.44
C GLU A 277 -7.30 -0.43 -9.69
N VAL A 278 -6.15 -0.38 -10.37
CA VAL A 278 -5.44 0.83 -10.75
C VAL A 278 -5.49 0.95 -12.26
N SER A 279 -5.97 2.09 -12.75
CA SER A 279 -6.04 2.42 -14.17
C SER A 279 -5.37 3.76 -14.41
N ASP A 280 -4.32 3.78 -15.22
CA ASP A 280 -3.63 5.01 -15.63
C ASP A 280 -2.89 4.79 -16.96
N PRO A 281 -3.26 5.51 -18.04
CA PRO A 281 -2.67 5.31 -19.36
C PRO A 281 -1.25 5.85 -19.50
N VAL A 282 -0.80 6.73 -18.58
CA VAL A 282 0.55 7.29 -18.58
C VAL A 282 1.51 6.31 -17.91
N TYR A 283 1.15 5.80 -16.74
CA TYR A 283 2.04 4.94 -15.95
C TYR A 283 2.03 3.46 -16.35
N TYR A 284 0.93 2.96 -16.92
CA TYR A 284 0.73 1.51 -17.14
C TYR A 284 0.34 1.19 -18.58
N THR A 285 0.70 -0.01 -19.04
CA THR A 285 0.26 -0.54 -20.35
C THR A 285 -1.15 -1.11 -20.33
N GLU A 286 -1.64 -1.46 -19.14
CA GLU A 286 -2.99 -1.99 -18.87
C GLU A 286 -3.35 -1.74 -17.40
N SER A 287 -4.64 -1.83 -17.06
CA SER A 287 -5.07 -1.82 -15.65
C SER A 287 -4.48 -3.00 -14.90
N TRP A 288 -4.19 -2.82 -13.62
CA TRP A 288 -3.71 -3.88 -12.74
C TRP A 288 -4.39 -3.81 -11.38
N GLY A 289 -4.44 -4.92 -10.68
CA GLY A 289 -5.17 -5.00 -9.44
C GLY A 289 -4.87 -6.25 -8.65
N GLY A 290 -5.47 -6.30 -7.48
CA GLY A 290 -5.16 -7.30 -6.49
C GLY A 290 -6.17 -7.36 -5.36
N GLU A 291 -5.90 -8.27 -4.43
CA GLU A 291 -6.74 -8.50 -3.28
C GLU A 291 -5.91 -8.76 -2.02
N ILE A 292 -6.45 -8.32 -0.89
CA ILE A 292 -5.87 -8.47 0.44
C ILE A 292 -7.02 -8.75 1.40
N SER A 293 -6.78 -9.57 2.42
CA SER A 293 -7.72 -9.72 3.53
C SER A 293 -7.33 -8.82 4.68
N PHE A 294 -8.31 -8.04 5.14
CA PHE A 294 -8.24 -7.29 6.38
C PHE A 294 -8.86 -8.19 7.45
N ASN A 295 -8.02 -8.70 8.36
CA ASN A 295 -8.43 -9.64 9.39
C ASN A 295 -8.84 -8.89 10.66
N ALA A 296 -9.94 -9.32 11.29
CA ALA A 296 -10.42 -8.73 12.54
C ALA A 296 -9.38 -8.89 13.65
N THR A 297 -9.29 -7.90 14.54
CA THR A 297 -8.44 -7.97 15.73
C THR A 297 -9.11 -7.25 16.89
N ASP A 298 -8.92 -7.77 18.10
CA ASP A 298 -9.32 -7.08 19.34
C ASP A 298 -8.27 -6.05 19.78
N THR A 299 -7.15 -5.97 19.07
CA THR A 299 -6.09 -5.00 19.34
C THR A 299 -6.54 -3.63 18.89
N LYS A 300 -6.36 -2.64 19.76
CA LYS A 300 -6.65 -1.24 19.45
C LYS A 300 -5.44 -0.58 18.81
N LEU A 301 -5.70 0.44 18.02
CA LEU A 301 -4.64 1.30 17.51
C LEU A 301 -4.01 2.09 18.63
N TYR A 302 -2.69 2.19 18.56
CA TYR A 302 -1.89 3.09 19.38
C TYR A 302 -1.41 4.25 18.53
N GLU A 303 -1.09 5.36 19.19
CA GLU A 303 -0.50 6.51 18.53
C GLU A 303 0.87 6.15 17.94
N TYR A 304 1.08 6.47 16.67
CA TYR A 304 2.40 6.48 16.06
C TYR A 304 2.97 7.90 16.14
N ALA A 305 3.76 8.16 17.18
CA ALA A 305 4.35 9.47 17.42
C ALA A 305 5.53 9.76 16.47
N CYS A 306 5.27 9.90 15.16
CA CYS A 306 6.30 9.97 14.10
C CYS A 306 7.36 11.07 14.32
N HIS A 307 6.96 12.20 14.92
CA HIS A 307 7.88 13.30 15.22
C HIS A 307 8.58 13.19 16.58
N GLU A 308 8.09 12.35 17.49
CA GLU A 308 8.71 12.18 18.80
C GLU A 308 10.08 11.52 18.65
N GLY A 309 11.14 12.22 19.08
CA GLY A 309 12.51 11.74 18.90
C GLY A 309 13.04 11.78 17.45
N ASN A 310 12.31 12.38 16.51
CA ASN A 310 12.79 12.54 15.13
C ASN A 310 13.79 13.72 15.05
N TYR A 311 15.06 13.43 15.27
CA TYR A 311 16.16 14.38 15.10
C TYR A 311 16.75 14.39 13.69
N GLY A 312 16.31 13.46 12.82
CA GLY A 312 16.92 13.21 11.51
C GLY A 312 16.98 14.47 10.65
N LEU A 313 15.86 15.17 10.50
CA LEU A 313 15.80 16.39 9.70
C LEU A 313 16.73 17.49 10.23
N SER A 314 16.74 17.70 11.55
CA SER A 314 17.64 18.68 12.18
C SER A 314 19.12 18.32 11.99
N GLY A 315 19.47 17.03 12.10
CA GLY A 315 20.81 16.52 11.88
C GLY A 315 21.28 16.65 10.43
N ILE A 316 20.40 16.34 9.47
CA ILE A 316 20.66 16.50 8.03
C ILE A 316 20.95 17.97 7.72
N LEU A 317 20.08 18.89 8.15
CA LEU A 317 20.25 20.33 7.91
C LEU A 317 21.52 20.87 8.57
N ALA A 318 21.85 20.43 9.80
CA ALA A 318 23.09 20.79 10.47
C ALA A 318 24.33 20.26 9.72
N GLY A 319 24.27 19.03 9.20
CA GLY A 319 25.31 18.44 8.36
C GLY A 319 25.58 19.24 7.09
N TYR A 320 24.52 19.65 6.37
CA TYR A 320 24.66 20.55 5.22
C TYR A 320 25.27 21.89 5.60
N ARG A 321 24.84 22.48 6.73
CA ARG A 321 25.43 23.74 7.19
C ARG A 321 26.91 23.63 7.51
N ARG A 322 27.35 22.49 8.05
CA ARG A 322 28.78 22.19 8.27
C ARG A 322 29.54 22.11 6.94
N GLN A 323 28.98 21.42 5.94
CA GLN A 323 29.60 21.32 4.61
C GLN A 323 29.77 22.70 3.95
N GLU A 324 28.77 23.57 4.04
CA GLU A 324 28.87 24.96 3.55
C GLU A 324 30.03 25.72 4.22
N LEU A 325 30.18 25.58 5.54
CA LEU A 325 31.28 26.20 6.29
C LEU A 325 32.65 25.63 5.89
N ASP A 326 32.75 24.32 5.66
CA ASP A 326 34.00 23.68 5.23
C ASP A 326 34.45 24.15 3.84
N ILE A 327 33.50 24.32 2.91
CA ILE A 327 33.76 24.86 1.58
C ILE A 327 34.32 26.28 1.69
N VAL A 328 33.66 27.16 2.47
CA VAL A 328 34.13 28.54 2.68
C VAL A 328 35.53 28.59 3.30
N ASN A 329 35.82 27.73 4.26
CA ASN A 329 37.13 27.69 4.92
C ASN A 329 38.24 27.12 4.02
N SER A 330 37.92 26.21 3.10
CA SER A 330 38.89 25.63 2.16
C SER A 330 39.32 26.58 1.04
N GLN A 331 38.58 27.67 0.83
CA GLN A 331 38.84 28.68 -0.19
C GLN A 331 39.61 29.90 0.34
N ASN A 332 39.85 29.98 1.65
CA ASN A 332 40.65 31.01 2.34
C ASN A 332 42.01 30.44 2.78
#